data_AF-A0A9E2LXK3-F1
#
_entry.id   AF-A0A9E2LXK3-F1
#
_cell.length_a   1.000
_cell.length_b   1.000
_cell.length_c   1.000
_cell.angle_alpha   90.00
_cell.angle_beta   90.00
_cell.angle_gamma   90.00
#
_symmetry.space_group_name_H-M   'P 1'
#
loop_
_entity.id
_entity.type
_entity.pdbx_description
1 polymer ?
#
loop_
_entity_poly.entity_id
_entity_poly.type
_entity_poly.pdbx_seq_one_letter_code
_entity_poly.pdbx_strand_id
1 'polypeptide(L)'
;MKTSFIITLLLTSTLFFACDEEKNTTNNANNVNNINNINNINNVTNPQLVSFNDSGCKNSLDQKAIDFSIFSGFECVVWAYDGIGSLDLRHVNAVFNCCPDETLGMTGTVAYLDSVFTLTESDNGGLCNCVCPYDMVYTLSDVAPGSYSIVVDPFEAPVDMNLSEAAEGWFCIDRLLNSMTAGSAGERGSFCELSSECMGGDGYCLTIPDYSPVCVNTCISTLDCPMPDLEECLEDLENVWYCSPVSTFNK
;
A
#
# COMPACT_ATOMS: atom_id res chain seq x y z
N MET A 1 -28.30 -56.89 36.50
CA MET A 1 -26.95 -57.51 36.41
C MET A 1 -25.96 -56.40 36.72
N LYS A 2 -25.40 -56.37 37.94
CA LYS A 2 -24.02 -56.80 38.27
C LYS A 2 -23.00 -56.06 37.37
N THR A 3 -22.05 -55.25 37.84
CA THR A 3 -21.41 -55.15 39.16
C THR A 3 -20.57 -53.87 39.19
N SER A 4 -20.51 -53.21 40.34
CA SER A 4 -19.49 -52.23 40.69
C SER A 4 -18.17 -52.95 41.03
N PHE A 5 -17.02 -52.39 40.67
CA PHE A 5 -15.73 -52.72 41.31
C PHE A 5 -14.84 -51.49 41.42
N ILE A 6 -14.27 -51.35 42.61
CA ILE A 6 -13.39 -50.30 43.12
C ILE A 6 -11.93 -50.82 43.04
N ILE A 7 -10.95 -49.91 43.18
CA ILE A 7 -9.72 -50.00 44.01
C ILE A 7 -8.38 -49.77 43.25
N THR A 8 -7.58 -48.84 43.82
CA THR A 8 -6.09 -48.69 43.86
C THR A 8 -5.40 -48.15 42.61
N LEU A 9 -4.81 -46.93 42.59
CA LEU A 9 -3.70 -46.35 43.36
C LEU A 9 -2.35 -47.09 43.20
N LEU A 10 -1.43 -46.49 42.43
CA LEU A 10 0.01 -46.69 42.58
C LEU A 10 0.78 -45.42 42.18
N LEU A 11 1.56 -44.93 43.14
CA LEU A 11 2.64 -43.94 43.03
C LEU A 11 3.81 -44.52 42.23
N THR A 12 4.59 -43.63 41.57
CA THR A 12 6.07 -43.55 41.59
C THR A 12 6.50 -42.40 40.67
N SER A 13 6.90 -41.23 41.18
CA SER A 13 8.25 -40.82 41.64
C SER A 13 9.24 -40.48 40.52
N THR A 14 9.56 -39.18 40.50
CA THR A 14 10.60 -38.36 39.85
C THR A 14 12.00 -38.96 39.65
N LEU A 15 12.70 -38.49 38.60
CA LEU A 15 14.15 -38.18 38.52
C LEU A 15 14.37 -37.29 37.28
N PHE A 16 14.62 -35.97 37.42
CA PHE A 16 15.92 -35.30 37.58
C PHE A 16 17.01 -35.74 36.58
N PHE A 17 17.28 -34.88 35.59
CA PHE A 17 18.63 -34.63 35.11
C PHE A 17 18.90 -33.13 35.18
N ALA A 18 19.62 -32.75 36.22
CA ALA A 18 20.43 -31.54 36.26
C ALA A 18 21.72 -31.82 35.49
N CYS A 19 22.28 -30.79 34.84
CA CYS A 19 23.69 -30.73 34.50
C CYS A 19 24.20 -29.43 35.09
N ASP A 20 25.09 -29.54 36.08
CA ASP A 20 25.80 -28.41 36.68
C ASP A 20 27.30 -28.56 36.41
N GLU A 21 27.87 -27.41 36.07
CA GLU A 21 29.25 -26.91 36.15
C GLU A 21 30.48 -27.80 35.85
N GLU A 22 31.39 -27.24 35.03
CA GLU A 22 32.76 -27.01 35.51
C GLU A 22 33.33 -25.68 34.98
N LYS A 23 33.84 -24.87 35.91
CA LYS A 23 34.57 -23.62 35.71
C LYS A 23 35.99 -23.91 35.24
N ASN A 24 36.53 -23.11 34.31
CA ASN A 24 37.93 -22.75 34.41
C ASN A 24 38.21 -21.31 33.97
N THR A 25 38.74 -20.57 34.92
CA THR A 25 39.17 -19.18 34.88
C THR A 25 40.59 -19.11 34.29
N THR A 26 40.79 -18.33 33.24
CA THR A 26 42.10 -17.74 32.95
C THR A 26 41.97 -16.23 32.86
N ASN A 27 42.54 -15.57 33.87
CA ASN A 27 42.82 -14.14 33.88
C ASN A 27 43.86 -13.82 32.81
N ASN A 28 43.58 -12.84 31.96
CA ASN A 28 44.64 -11.97 31.43
C ASN A 28 44.11 -10.53 31.34
N ALA A 29 44.32 -9.79 32.42
CA ALA A 29 44.32 -8.34 32.39
C ALA A 29 45.59 -7.90 31.66
N ASN A 30 45.44 -7.26 30.49
CA ASN A 30 46.31 -6.20 29.96
C ASN A 30 45.85 -5.80 28.54
N ASN A 31 44.91 -4.86 28.43
CA ASN A 31 45.06 -3.74 27.48
C ASN A 31 44.10 -2.60 27.84
N VAL A 32 44.46 -1.85 28.88
CA VAL A 32 44.02 -0.45 29.02
C VAL A 32 44.84 0.33 28.00
N ASN A 33 44.22 0.68 26.87
CA ASN A 33 44.48 1.88 26.05
C ASN A 33 43.64 1.85 24.76
N ASN A 34 42.37 2.24 24.84
CA ASN A 34 41.80 3.13 23.83
C ASN A 34 40.52 3.84 24.34
N ILE A 35 40.67 4.66 25.39
CA ILE A 35 39.74 5.77 25.61
C ILE A 35 40.16 6.85 24.63
N ASN A 36 39.50 6.88 23.46
CA ASN A 36 39.18 8.04 22.63
C ASN A 36 38.76 7.55 21.23
N ASN A 37 37.54 7.03 21.13
CA ASN A 37 36.77 7.19 19.90
C ASN A 37 35.37 7.70 20.24
N ILE A 38 35.34 8.85 20.91
CA ILE A 38 34.21 9.77 20.82
C ILE A 38 34.38 10.42 19.44
N ASN A 39 33.70 9.86 18.43
CA ASN A 39 33.27 10.50 17.16
C ASN A 39 32.86 9.46 16.11
N ASN A 40 31.98 8.51 16.44
CA ASN A 40 31.13 7.92 15.41
C ASN A 40 29.67 8.33 15.65
N ILE A 41 29.41 9.63 15.55
CA ILE A 41 28.07 10.17 15.31
C ILE A 41 27.87 10.19 13.80
N ASN A 42 27.85 9.00 13.21
CA ASN A 42 27.07 8.71 12.02
C ASN A 42 26.26 7.47 12.38
N ASN A 43 25.48 7.57 13.45
CA ASN A 43 24.39 6.64 13.66
C ASN A 43 23.33 7.05 12.63
N VAL A 44 23.59 6.73 11.35
CA VAL A 44 22.57 6.79 10.31
C VAL A 44 21.63 5.64 10.70
N THR A 45 20.63 5.97 11.50
CA THR A 45 19.54 5.06 11.74
C THR A 45 18.91 4.82 10.38
N ASN A 46 18.91 3.56 9.93
CA ASN A 46 18.21 3.22 8.70
C ASN A 46 16.72 3.51 8.92
N PRO A 47 15.99 3.96 7.89
CA PRO A 47 14.55 4.06 7.94
C PRO A 47 13.89 2.80 8.54
N GLN A 48 12.95 2.99 9.46
CA GLN A 48 12.24 1.91 10.12
C GLN A 48 10.75 1.98 9.83
N LEU A 49 10.14 0.82 9.54
CA LEU A 49 8.69 0.71 9.48
C LEU A 49 8.10 0.82 10.89
N VAL A 50 7.37 1.89 11.15
CA VAL A 50 6.68 2.15 12.41
C VAL A 50 5.33 1.45 12.42
N SER A 51 4.55 1.61 11.34
CA SER A 51 3.25 0.96 11.20
C SER A 51 2.89 0.68 9.76
N PHE A 52 2.13 -0.40 9.58
CA PHE A 52 1.44 -0.76 8.36
C PHE A 52 -0.06 -0.89 8.67
N ASN A 53 -0.90 -0.45 7.75
CA ASN A 53 -2.36 -0.58 7.81
C ASN A 53 -2.94 -0.62 6.40
N ASP A 54 -4.20 -1.02 6.28
CA ASP A 54 -4.94 -1.00 5.02
C ASP A 54 -6.35 -0.40 5.19
N SER A 55 -6.95 0.07 4.09
CA SER A 55 -8.31 0.61 4.10
C SER A 55 -9.40 -0.45 4.28
N GLY A 56 -9.07 -1.74 4.18
CA GLY A 56 -10.02 -2.76 3.78
C GLY A 56 -10.40 -2.62 2.30
N CYS A 57 -11.18 -3.59 1.83
CA CYS A 57 -11.71 -3.59 0.48
C CYS A 57 -12.62 -2.38 0.26
N LYS A 58 -12.27 -1.51 -0.68
CA LYS A 58 -13.14 -0.39 -1.07
C LYS A 58 -14.29 -0.93 -1.90
N ASN A 59 -15.43 -1.14 -1.27
CA ASN A 59 -16.64 -1.66 -1.88
C ASN A 59 -17.82 -0.74 -1.57
N SER A 60 -17.66 0.56 -1.81
CA SER A 60 -18.69 1.63 -1.65
C SER A 60 -19.46 1.70 -0.32
N LEU A 61 -19.13 0.85 0.67
CA LEU A 61 -19.84 0.73 1.96
C LEU A 61 -18.92 0.81 3.18
N ASP A 62 -17.61 0.60 3.03
CA ASP A 62 -16.65 0.61 4.13
C ASP A 62 -15.90 1.96 4.29
N GLN A 63 -16.13 2.61 5.44
CA GLN A 63 -15.79 4.01 5.77
C GLN A 63 -14.32 4.25 6.18
N LYS A 64 -13.37 3.41 5.74
CA LYS A 64 -11.93 3.60 6.05
C LYS A 64 -11.11 4.16 4.89
N ALA A 65 -11.71 4.32 3.70
CA ALA A 65 -11.10 5.12 2.65
C ALA A 65 -11.18 6.60 3.06
N ILE A 66 -10.02 7.25 3.20
CA ILE A 66 -9.95 8.71 3.17
C ILE A 66 -10.47 9.13 1.78
N ASP A 67 -11.39 10.09 1.73
CA ASP A 67 -12.01 10.57 0.49
C ASP A 67 -10.95 11.23 -0.41
N PHE A 68 -10.38 10.40 -1.28
CA PHE A 68 -9.52 10.78 -2.38
C PHE A 68 -10.26 10.53 -3.69
N SER A 69 -11.46 11.09 -3.83
CA SER A 69 -12.20 11.09 -5.11
C SER A 69 -11.36 11.58 -6.29
N ILE A 70 -10.34 12.43 -6.06
CA ILE A 70 -9.37 12.87 -7.07
C ILE A 70 -8.51 11.74 -7.66
N PHE A 71 -8.29 10.65 -6.92
CA PHE A 71 -7.51 9.48 -7.36
C PHE A 71 -8.41 8.36 -7.90
N SER A 72 -9.71 8.61 -8.07
CA SER A 72 -10.63 7.62 -8.61
C SER A 72 -10.26 7.26 -10.05
N GLY A 73 -10.17 5.95 -10.35
CA GLY A 73 -9.69 5.42 -11.63
C GLY A 73 -8.17 5.47 -11.83
N PHE A 74 -7.39 5.84 -10.81
CA PHE A 74 -5.92 5.82 -10.84
C PHE A 74 -5.37 4.93 -9.73
N GLU A 75 -4.19 4.36 -9.96
CA GLU A 75 -3.40 3.70 -8.91
C GLU A 75 -2.16 4.56 -8.65
N CYS A 76 -1.93 4.91 -7.39
CA CYS A 76 -0.97 5.97 -7.04
C CYS A 76 -0.07 5.57 -5.88
N VAL A 77 1.16 6.07 -5.90
CA VAL A 77 1.98 6.23 -4.69
C VAL A 77 1.84 7.68 -4.24
N VAL A 78 1.46 7.88 -2.98
CA VAL A 78 1.30 9.20 -2.35
C VAL A 78 2.19 9.25 -1.13
N TRP A 79 2.82 10.41 -0.87
CA TRP A 79 3.70 10.58 0.28
C TRP A 79 3.54 11.94 0.95
N ALA A 80 3.84 11.96 2.24
CA ALA A 80 4.01 13.16 3.05
C ALA A 80 5.22 12.98 3.98
N TYR A 81 6.16 13.91 3.91
CA TYR A 81 7.37 13.94 4.72
C TYR A 81 7.41 15.21 5.57
N ASP A 82 7.74 15.08 6.84
CA ASP A 82 7.74 16.19 7.80
C ASP A 82 8.99 17.10 7.74
N GLY A 83 9.98 16.75 6.91
CA GLY A 83 11.25 17.47 6.80
C GLY A 83 12.29 17.08 7.85
N ILE A 84 11.95 16.19 8.78
CA ILE A 84 12.79 15.84 9.94
C ILE A 84 13.16 14.35 9.94
N GLY A 85 12.18 13.48 9.72
CA GLY A 85 12.38 12.04 9.87
C GLY A 85 11.16 11.16 9.68
N SER A 86 9.95 11.73 9.64
CA SER A 86 8.70 10.99 9.50
C SER A 86 8.21 11.03 8.07
N LEU A 87 8.05 9.86 7.45
CA LEU A 87 7.54 9.71 6.10
C LEU A 87 6.30 8.81 6.13
N ASP A 88 5.14 9.37 5.76
CA ASP A 88 3.94 8.62 5.49
C ASP A 88 3.89 8.29 4.00
N LEU A 89 3.76 7.00 3.67
CA LEU A 89 3.60 6.49 2.31
C LEU A 89 2.25 5.80 2.18
N ARG A 90 1.65 5.93 1.00
CA ARG A 90 0.40 5.28 0.67
C ARG A 90 0.44 4.73 -0.75
N HIS A 91 0.15 3.45 -0.91
CA HIS A 91 -0.17 2.87 -2.20
C HIS A 91 -1.70 2.85 -2.33
N VAL A 92 -2.22 3.78 -3.14
CA VAL A 92 -3.65 4.06 -3.31
C VAL A 92 -4.21 3.22 -4.45
N ASN A 93 -5.36 2.59 -4.20
CA ASN A 93 -6.07 1.72 -5.14
C ASN A 93 -5.27 0.50 -5.62
N ALA A 94 -4.40 -0.04 -4.75
CA ALA A 94 -3.70 -1.29 -4.99
C ALA A 94 -4.69 -2.46 -5.09
N VAL A 95 -4.61 -3.26 -6.15
CA VAL A 95 -5.62 -4.30 -6.46
C VAL A 95 -5.24 -5.65 -5.87
N PHE A 96 -6.09 -6.17 -4.99
CA PHE A 96 -5.93 -7.47 -4.31
C PHE A 96 -7.23 -8.30 -4.35
N ASN A 97 -7.17 -9.54 -3.85
CA ASN A 97 -8.38 -10.33 -3.62
C ASN A 97 -9.28 -9.68 -2.55
N CYS A 98 -10.60 -9.66 -2.73
CA CYS A 98 -11.49 -9.04 -1.74
C CYS A 98 -11.60 -9.81 -0.42
N CYS A 99 -11.11 -11.04 -0.37
CA CYS A 99 -11.07 -11.86 0.83
C CYS A 99 -9.63 -12.28 1.12
N PRO A 100 -8.80 -11.38 1.68
CA PRO A 100 -7.47 -11.76 2.15
C PRO A 100 -7.54 -12.93 3.12
N ASP A 101 -6.43 -13.64 3.29
CA ASP A 101 -6.35 -14.77 4.22
C ASP A 101 -6.92 -14.40 5.60
N GLU A 102 -7.82 -15.22 6.14
CA GLU A 102 -8.53 -14.89 7.40
C GLU A 102 -7.60 -14.83 8.62
N THR A 103 -6.40 -15.44 8.54
CA THR A 103 -5.43 -15.50 9.63
C THR A 103 -4.36 -14.41 9.51
N LEU A 104 -3.86 -14.18 8.29
CA LEU A 104 -2.77 -13.24 8.01
C LEU A 104 -3.27 -11.85 7.58
N GLY A 105 -4.47 -11.76 7.01
CA GLY A 105 -5.06 -10.54 6.48
C GLY A 105 -4.26 -9.96 5.32
N MET A 106 -4.34 -8.64 5.13
CA MET A 106 -3.40 -7.90 4.28
C MET A 106 -2.06 -7.74 5.01
N THR A 107 -0.96 -7.86 4.28
CA THR A 107 0.38 -7.56 4.80
C THR A 107 1.12 -6.59 3.89
N GLY A 108 1.93 -5.74 4.51
CA GLY A 108 2.85 -4.82 3.85
C GLY A 108 4.18 -4.80 4.60
N THR A 109 5.28 -4.85 3.86
CA THR A 109 6.64 -4.74 4.43
C THR A 109 7.47 -3.74 3.63
N VAL A 110 8.49 -3.17 4.27
CA VAL A 110 9.40 -2.20 3.66
C VAL A 110 10.83 -2.69 3.80
N ALA A 111 11.51 -2.87 2.67
CA ALA A 111 12.97 -3.01 2.62
C ALA A 111 13.59 -1.67 2.21
N TYR A 112 14.78 -1.38 2.73
CA TYR A 112 15.53 -0.17 2.42
C TYR A 112 16.98 -0.50 2.08
N LEU A 113 17.44 -0.05 0.91
CA LEU A 113 18.83 -0.18 0.46
C LEU A 113 19.15 0.98 -0.49
N ASP A 114 20.30 1.65 -0.29
CA ASP A 114 20.83 2.67 -1.20
C ASP A 114 19.81 3.73 -1.66
N SER A 115 19.08 4.32 -0.70
CA SER A 115 18.01 5.32 -0.93
C SER A 115 16.76 4.80 -1.66
N VAL A 116 16.61 3.48 -1.80
CA VAL A 116 15.43 2.86 -2.40
C VAL A 116 14.60 2.16 -1.32
N PHE A 117 13.33 2.53 -1.23
CA PHE A 117 12.31 1.80 -0.50
C PHE A 117 11.67 0.76 -1.42
N THR A 118 11.62 -0.50 -1.01
CA THR A 118 10.86 -1.55 -1.71
C THR A 118 9.69 -1.95 -0.83
N LEU A 119 8.47 -1.71 -1.30
CA LEU A 119 7.24 -2.13 -0.64
C LEU A 119 6.86 -3.50 -1.18
N THR A 120 6.55 -4.44 -0.28
CA THR A 120 6.03 -5.76 -0.65
C THR A 120 4.70 -5.97 0.02
N GLU A 121 3.67 -6.18 -0.79
CA GLU A 121 2.26 -6.22 -0.42
C GLU A 121 1.62 -7.55 -0.81
N SER A 122 0.72 -8.05 0.03
CA SER A 122 0.12 -9.38 -0.16
C SER A 122 -1.23 -9.49 0.54
N ASP A 123 -2.20 -10.10 -0.14
CA ASP A 123 -3.46 -10.59 0.45
C ASP A 123 -3.33 -11.97 1.11
N ASN A 124 -2.10 -12.51 1.08
CA ASN A 124 -1.69 -13.78 1.67
C ASN A 124 -2.47 -15.00 1.16
N GLY A 125 -2.96 -14.94 -0.09
CA GLY A 125 -3.61 -16.05 -0.75
C GLY A 125 -5.13 -16.03 -0.63
N GLY A 126 -5.71 -14.84 -0.74
CA GLY A 126 -7.17 -14.69 -0.77
C GLY A 126 -7.81 -15.54 -1.89
N LEU A 127 -8.94 -16.19 -1.59
CA LEU A 127 -9.55 -17.21 -2.46
C LEU A 127 -10.89 -16.81 -3.07
N CYS A 128 -11.36 -15.59 -2.85
CA CYS A 128 -12.62 -15.15 -3.45
C CYS A 128 -12.44 -14.90 -4.96
N ASN A 129 -13.47 -15.21 -5.76
CA ASN A 129 -13.44 -14.90 -7.19
C ASN A 129 -13.86 -13.44 -7.42
N CYS A 130 -13.06 -12.52 -6.92
CA CYS A 130 -13.27 -11.08 -7.05
C CYS A 130 -11.95 -10.33 -6.85
N VAL A 131 -11.91 -9.08 -7.31
CA VAL A 131 -10.79 -8.15 -7.12
C VAL A 131 -11.29 -6.86 -6.50
N CYS A 132 -10.52 -6.31 -5.58
CA CYS A 132 -10.88 -5.12 -4.83
C CYS A 132 -9.68 -4.19 -4.66
N PRO A 133 -9.84 -2.87 -4.81
CA PRO A 133 -8.83 -1.90 -4.48
C PRO A 133 -8.75 -1.69 -2.97
N TYR A 134 -7.52 -1.55 -2.50
CA TYR A 134 -7.14 -1.22 -1.14
C TYR A 134 -6.25 0.02 -1.16
N ASP A 135 -6.25 0.78 -0.07
CA ASP A 135 -5.16 1.69 0.23
C ASP A 135 -4.24 1.07 1.26
N MET A 136 -2.98 0.88 0.88
CA MET A 136 -1.93 0.37 1.77
C MET A 136 -1.18 1.54 2.37
N VAL A 137 -1.10 1.61 3.70
CA VAL A 137 -0.59 2.77 4.44
C VAL A 137 0.62 2.36 5.26
N TYR A 138 1.71 3.11 5.09
CA TYR A 138 2.97 2.91 5.80
C TYR A 138 3.38 4.20 6.49
N THR A 139 3.83 4.09 7.73
CA THR A 139 4.54 5.18 8.42
C THR A 139 5.96 4.72 8.68
N LEU A 140 6.92 5.50 8.20
CA LEU A 140 8.35 5.28 8.36
C LEU A 140 8.94 6.35 9.27
N SER A 141 9.87 5.95 10.15
CA SER A 141 10.72 6.86 10.93
C SER A 141 12.16 6.81 10.44
N ASP A 142 12.96 7.76 10.92
CA ASP A 142 14.41 7.81 10.66
C ASP A 142 14.75 7.98 9.16
N VAL A 143 13.85 8.60 8.40
CA VAL A 143 14.12 8.97 7.00
C VAL A 143 14.87 10.29 6.98
N ALA A 144 16.18 10.26 6.71
CA ALA A 144 16.96 11.49 6.61
C ALA A 144 16.48 12.36 5.43
N PRO A 145 16.68 13.69 5.46
CA PRO A 145 16.42 14.52 4.30
C PRO A 145 17.28 14.10 3.10
N GLY A 146 16.66 13.94 1.92
CA GLY A 146 17.38 13.53 0.71
C GLY A 146 16.48 13.13 -0.45
N SER A 147 17.09 12.56 -1.50
CA SER A 147 16.37 11.98 -2.64
C SER A 147 16.26 10.47 -2.49
N TYR A 148 15.06 9.96 -2.75
CA TYR A 148 14.68 8.57 -2.57
C TYR A 148 13.88 8.07 -3.77
N SER A 149 13.81 6.75 -3.92
CA SER A 149 12.88 6.12 -4.87
C SER A 149 12.05 5.05 -4.16
N ILE A 150 10.81 4.85 -4.61
CA ILE A 150 9.93 3.75 -4.17
C ILE A 150 9.77 2.75 -5.30
N VAL A 151 9.90 1.47 -4.97
CA VAL A 151 9.51 0.36 -5.82
C VAL A 151 8.33 -0.35 -5.16
N VAL A 152 7.23 -0.44 -5.88
CA VAL A 152 6.03 -1.18 -5.49
C VAL A 152 5.35 -1.68 -6.76
N ASP A 153 4.90 -2.93 -6.77
CA ASP A 153 4.10 -3.44 -7.88
C ASP A 153 2.75 -2.70 -7.89
N PRO A 154 2.18 -2.37 -9.05
CA PRO A 154 2.58 -2.78 -10.40
C PRO A 154 3.38 -1.71 -11.19
N PHE A 155 4.04 -0.76 -10.52
CA PHE A 155 4.76 0.30 -11.21
C PHE A 155 6.02 -0.23 -11.90
N GLU A 156 6.13 -0.06 -13.23
CA GLU A 156 7.24 -0.59 -14.03
C GLU A 156 8.59 0.07 -13.70
N ALA A 157 8.55 1.32 -13.24
CA ALA A 157 9.73 2.11 -12.89
C ALA A 157 9.63 2.59 -11.43
N PRO A 158 10.77 2.74 -10.74
CA PRO A 158 10.78 3.37 -9.42
C PRO A 158 10.20 4.78 -9.46
N VAL A 159 9.44 5.14 -8.42
CA VAL A 159 8.87 6.46 -8.23
C VAL A 159 9.85 7.32 -7.44
N ASP A 160 10.36 8.39 -8.04
CA ASP A 160 11.31 9.29 -7.38
C ASP A 160 10.60 10.30 -6.47
N MET A 161 11.20 10.53 -5.31
CA MET A 161 10.75 11.48 -4.30
C MET A 161 11.90 12.38 -3.86
N ASN A 162 11.64 13.69 -3.81
CA ASN A 162 12.54 14.65 -3.18
C ASN A 162 12.05 14.98 -1.78
N LEU A 163 12.73 14.45 -0.77
CA LEU A 163 12.45 14.62 0.65
C LEU A 163 13.53 15.49 1.33
N SER A 164 14.15 16.41 0.59
CA SER A 164 15.21 17.27 1.14
C SER A 164 14.68 18.28 2.17
N GLU A 165 13.38 18.51 2.19
CA GLU A 165 12.62 19.32 3.13
C GLU A 165 11.21 18.75 3.27
N ALA A 166 10.35 19.36 4.09
CA ALA A 166 8.97 18.93 4.21
C ALA A 166 8.28 18.98 2.84
N ALA A 167 7.68 17.85 2.44
CA ALA A 167 7.18 17.67 1.09
C ALA A 167 5.97 16.74 1.08
N GLU A 168 5.03 17.04 0.20
CA GLU A 168 3.94 16.14 -0.18
C GLU A 168 4.04 15.91 -1.68
N GLY A 169 3.65 14.73 -2.14
CA GLY A 169 3.65 14.41 -3.55
C GLY A 169 2.95 13.11 -3.87
N TRP A 170 2.78 12.88 -5.17
CA TRP A 170 2.18 11.66 -5.68
C TRP A 170 2.74 11.33 -7.06
N PHE A 171 2.65 10.05 -7.41
CA PHE A 171 2.83 9.54 -8.74
C PHE A 171 1.73 8.53 -9.01
N CYS A 172 1.06 8.67 -10.16
CA CYS A 172 -0.08 7.85 -10.51
C CYS A 172 0.11 7.21 -11.88
N ILE A 173 -0.50 6.04 -12.06
CA ILE A 173 -0.72 5.42 -13.36
C ILE A 173 -2.21 5.30 -13.60
N ASP A 174 -2.59 5.38 -14.86
CA ASP A 174 -3.99 5.15 -15.23
C ASP A 174 -4.37 3.69 -15.04
N ARG A 175 -5.51 3.50 -14.39
CA ARG A 175 -6.15 2.21 -14.21
C ARG A 175 -7.63 2.30 -14.58
N LEU A 176 -8.08 3.25 -15.39
CA LEU A 176 -9.50 3.42 -15.72
C LEU A 176 -10.16 2.12 -16.22
N LEU A 177 -9.43 1.25 -16.94
CA LEU A 177 -9.90 -0.09 -17.33
C LEU A 177 -9.66 -1.19 -16.27
N ASN A 178 -8.72 -1.02 -15.35
CA ASN A 178 -8.47 -1.98 -14.27
C ASN A 178 -9.28 -1.66 -13.00
N SER A 179 -9.83 -0.44 -12.88
CA SER A 179 -10.71 0.01 -11.81
C SER A 179 -12.15 -0.52 -11.96
N MET A 180 -12.37 -1.45 -12.90
CA MET A 180 -13.62 -2.06 -13.34
C MET A 180 -14.46 -2.77 -12.26
N THR A 181 -14.16 -2.70 -10.96
CA THR A 181 -14.85 -3.55 -9.96
C THR A 181 -15.23 -2.90 -8.63
N ALA A 182 -14.98 -1.60 -8.40
CA ALA A 182 -15.07 -1.10 -7.02
C ALA A 182 -15.53 0.35 -6.79
N GLY A 183 -15.72 1.16 -7.83
CA GLY A 183 -16.35 2.47 -7.66
C GLY A 183 -17.82 2.32 -7.26
N SER A 184 -18.33 3.24 -6.44
CA SER A 184 -19.78 3.39 -6.28
C SER A 184 -20.39 3.70 -7.66
N ALA A 185 -21.63 3.25 -7.92
CA ALA A 185 -22.30 3.57 -9.18
C ALA A 185 -22.27 5.10 -9.42
N GLY A 186 -21.73 5.48 -10.59
CA GLY A 186 -21.59 6.89 -10.98
C GLY A 186 -20.25 7.54 -10.67
N GLU A 187 -19.32 6.90 -9.97
CA GLU A 187 -17.96 7.43 -9.80
C GLU A 187 -17.12 7.28 -11.08
N ARG A 188 -16.06 8.07 -11.22
CA ARG A 188 -15.06 7.90 -12.30
C ARG A 188 -14.57 6.44 -12.35
N GLY A 189 -14.50 5.88 -13.55
CA GLY A 189 -14.12 4.47 -13.79
C GLY A 189 -15.23 3.45 -13.51
N SER A 190 -16.37 3.84 -12.95
CA SER A 190 -17.53 2.94 -12.80
C SER A 190 -18.21 2.69 -14.16
N PHE A 191 -18.81 1.50 -14.33
CA PHE A 191 -19.60 1.22 -15.53
C PHE A 191 -20.84 2.10 -15.57
N CYS A 192 -21.24 2.47 -16.77
CA CYS A 192 -22.42 3.28 -17.01
C CYS A 192 -23.17 2.83 -18.26
N GLU A 193 -24.46 3.14 -18.30
CA GLU A 193 -25.27 3.08 -19.51
C GLU A 193 -25.57 4.50 -20.03
N LEU A 194 -25.63 5.49 -19.13
CA LEU A 194 -25.99 6.87 -19.45
C LEU A 194 -25.07 7.86 -18.75
N SER A 195 -24.69 8.95 -19.43
CA SER A 195 -23.87 10.02 -18.85
C SER A 195 -24.50 10.67 -17.60
N SER A 196 -25.83 10.67 -17.48
CA SER A 196 -26.54 11.18 -16.30
C SER A 196 -26.27 10.39 -15.02
N GLU A 197 -25.70 9.19 -15.12
CA GLU A 197 -25.32 8.35 -13.98
C GLU A 197 -23.96 8.79 -13.42
N CYS A 198 -23.14 9.44 -14.23
CA CYS A 198 -21.75 9.76 -13.92
C CYS A 198 -21.61 11.07 -13.17
N MET A 199 -20.81 11.06 -12.09
CA MET A 199 -20.43 12.20 -11.25
C MET A 199 -21.63 13.07 -10.83
N GLY A 200 -22.75 12.44 -10.44
CA GLY A 200 -23.97 13.15 -10.04
C GLY A 200 -24.72 13.82 -11.20
N GLY A 201 -24.42 13.46 -12.45
CA GLY A 201 -25.02 13.99 -13.66
C GLY A 201 -24.10 14.91 -14.48
N ASP A 202 -22.93 15.26 -13.95
CA ASP A 202 -21.96 16.15 -14.59
C ASP A 202 -20.85 15.39 -15.36
N GLY A 203 -20.85 14.06 -15.28
CA GLY A 203 -19.88 13.20 -15.97
C GLY A 203 -20.31 12.81 -17.38
N TYR A 204 -19.45 12.01 -18.02
CA TYR A 204 -19.68 11.46 -19.35
C TYR A 204 -19.50 9.94 -19.35
N CYS A 205 -20.40 9.22 -20.01
CA CYS A 205 -20.31 7.78 -20.17
C CYS A 205 -19.51 7.44 -21.43
N LEU A 206 -18.20 7.31 -21.27
CA LEU A 206 -17.26 7.08 -22.37
C LEU A 206 -17.37 5.66 -22.89
N THR A 207 -17.65 5.52 -24.19
CA THR A 207 -17.62 4.22 -24.88
C THR A 207 -16.24 3.99 -25.51
N ILE A 208 -15.55 2.95 -25.06
CA ILE A 208 -14.27 2.52 -25.61
C ILE A 208 -14.51 1.26 -26.46
N PRO A 209 -14.02 1.17 -27.71
CA PRO A 209 -14.17 -0.04 -28.52
C PRO A 209 -13.68 -1.29 -27.79
N ASP A 210 -14.45 -2.37 -27.87
CA ASP A 210 -14.16 -3.68 -27.24
C ASP A 210 -14.25 -3.72 -25.69
N TYR A 211 -14.63 -2.61 -25.04
CA TYR A 211 -14.82 -2.53 -23.59
C TYR A 211 -16.22 -2.01 -23.21
N SER A 212 -16.61 -2.27 -21.97
CA SER A 212 -17.82 -1.69 -21.39
C SER A 212 -17.65 -0.17 -21.20
N PRO A 213 -18.71 0.64 -21.39
CA PRO A 213 -18.64 2.07 -21.15
C PRO A 213 -18.34 2.39 -19.68
N VAL A 214 -17.59 3.47 -19.44
CA VAL A 214 -17.17 3.90 -18.11
C VAL A 214 -17.37 5.39 -17.90
N CYS A 215 -17.66 5.78 -16.66
CA CYS A 215 -17.79 7.16 -16.27
C CYS A 215 -16.44 7.89 -16.28
N VAL A 216 -16.39 9.03 -16.93
CA VAL A 216 -15.25 9.96 -16.92
C VAL A 216 -15.73 11.38 -16.61
N ASN A 217 -14.81 12.24 -16.20
CA ASN A 217 -15.10 13.67 -16.01
C ASN A 217 -15.33 14.35 -17.36
N THR A 218 -16.25 15.31 -17.40
CA THR A 218 -16.33 16.29 -18.49
C THR A 218 -15.25 17.36 -18.28
N CYS A 219 -14.85 18.04 -19.36
CA CYS A 219 -13.83 19.08 -19.30
C CYS A 219 -14.09 20.16 -20.36
N ILE A 220 -13.38 21.30 -20.26
CA ILE A 220 -13.29 22.32 -21.32
C ILE A 220 -11.84 22.45 -21.79
N SER A 221 -10.91 22.12 -20.91
CA SER A 221 -9.47 22.07 -21.13
C SER A 221 -8.86 20.93 -20.30
N THR A 222 -7.65 20.51 -20.64
CA THR A 222 -6.92 19.48 -19.87
C THR A 222 -6.73 19.85 -18.39
N LEU A 223 -6.70 21.15 -18.06
CA LEU A 223 -6.59 21.60 -16.66
C LEU A 223 -7.85 21.35 -15.82
N ASP A 224 -8.99 21.08 -16.46
CA ASP A 224 -10.23 20.71 -15.76
C ASP A 224 -10.24 19.21 -15.38
N CYS A 225 -9.31 18.43 -15.91
CA CYS A 225 -9.22 17.01 -15.62
C CYS A 225 -8.63 16.74 -14.23
N PRO A 226 -9.07 15.68 -13.53
CA PRO A 226 -8.55 15.32 -12.21
C PRO A 226 -7.02 15.21 -12.16
N MET A 227 -6.40 14.69 -13.23
CA MET A 227 -4.96 14.56 -13.38
C MET A 227 -4.50 15.06 -14.76
N PRO A 228 -4.30 16.38 -14.91
CA PRO A 228 -3.92 16.98 -16.20
C PRO A 228 -2.62 16.43 -16.81
N ASP A 229 -1.72 15.89 -15.98
CA ASP A 229 -0.46 15.29 -16.44
C ASP A 229 -0.62 13.85 -16.97
N LEU A 230 -1.76 13.19 -16.69
CA LEU A 230 -2.08 11.82 -17.11
C LEU A 230 -3.33 11.74 -17.99
N GLU A 231 -3.92 12.88 -18.32
CA GLU A 231 -5.16 12.98 -19.08
C GLU A 231 -5.07 14.05 -20.18
N GLU A 232 -5.92 13.92 -21.17
CA GLU A 232 -6.17 14.90 -22.21
C GLU A 232 -7.68 15.18 -22.28
N CYS A 233 -8.04 16.45 -22.50
CA CYS A 233 -9.42 16.82 -22.75
C CYS A 233 -9.74 16.65 -24.24
N LEU A 234 -10.55 15.65 -24.56
CA LEU A 234 -10.90 15.26 -25.93
C LEU A 234 -12.38 15.54 -26.22
N GLU A 235 -12.69 15.78 -27.49
CA GLU A 235 -14.06 15.97 -27.98
C GLU A 235 -14.52 14.71 -28.73
N ASP A 236 -15.71 14.20 -28.43
CA ASP A 236 -16.33 13.10 -29.16
C ASP A 236 -17.06 13.57 -30.44
N LEU A 237 -17.69 12.64 -31.15
CA LEU A 237 -18.45 12.95 -32.38
C LEU A 237 -19.75 13.72 -32.12
N GLU A 238 -20.21 13.80 -30.87
CA GLU A 238 -21.40 14.52 -30.44
C GLU A 238 -21.07 15.91 -29.87
N ASN A 239 -19.80 16.33 -29.92
CA ASN A 239 -19.25 17.59 -29.37
C ASN A 239 -19.27 17.63 -27.84
N VAL A 240 -19.17 16.47 -27.18
CA VAL A 240 -18.99 16.36 -25.74
C VAL A 240 -17.49 16.29 -25.43
N TRP A 241 -17.05 17.15 -24.52
CA TRP A 241 -15.67 17.22 -24.08
C TRP A 241 -15.47 16.42 -22.78
N TYR A 242 -14.50 15.52 -22.76
CA TYR A 242 -14.26 14.60 -21.66
C TYR A 242 -12.77 14.35 -21.41
N CYS A 243 -12.46 14.00 -20.16
CA CYS A 243 -11.11 13.62 -19.75
C CYS A 243 -10.83 12.18 -20.17
N SER A 244 -9.89 12.04 -21.11
CA SER A 244 -9.38 10.75 -21.56
C SER A 244 -7.98 10.54 -21.00
N PRO A 245 -7.65 9.36 -20.46
CA PRO A 245 -6.28 9.04 -20.09
C PRO A 245 -5.31 9.08 -21.29
N VAL A 246 -4.07 9.53 -21.07
CA VAL A 246 -3.02 9.60 -22.11
C VAL A 246 -2.32 8.27 -22.36
N SER A 247 -2.26 7.40 -21.35
CA SER A 247 -1.72 6.06 -21.52
C SER A 247 -2.69 5.22 -22.32
N THR A 248 -2.25 4.75 -23.49
CA THR A 248 -3.04 3.81 -24.29
C THR A 248 -3.35 2.57 -23.45
N PHE A 249 -4.63 2.25 -23.38
CA PHE A 249 -5.29 1.16 -22.65
C PHE A 249 -4.75 -0.27 -22.80
N ASN A 250 -3.59 -0.47 -23.43
CA ASN A 250 -2.87 -1.74 -23.54
C ASN A 250 -1.39 -1.45 -23.82
N LYS A 251 -0.56 -1.42 -22.77
CA LYS A 251 0.80 -1.96 -22.81
C LYS A 251 1.10 -2.64 -21.49
#